data_AF-A0A9D2FJQ3-F1
#
_entry.id   AF-A0A9D2FJQ3-F1
#
_cell.length_a   1.000
_cell.length_b   1.000
_cell.length_c   1.000
_cell.angle_alpha   90.00
_cell.angle_beta   90.00
_cell.angle_gamma   90.00
#
_symmetry.space_group_name_H-M   'P 1'
#
loop_
_entity.id
_entity.type
_entity.pdbx_description
1 polymer ?
#
loop_
_entity_poly.entity_id
_entity_poly.type
_entity_poly.pdbx_seq_one_letter_code
_entity_poly.pdbx_strand_id
1 'polypeptide(L)'
;MKKFLSVLLALGLAVSATACAGGASSSSEAASGEPEATPAAESEAATSEAAAPIGEVMTYDEYMAIEVKEGDRVPVTIQGYVQAKQSLYTDPTTGLSNTSLYLQDEDGAYFAYRVQCTPEDFEKLTEGVCVQISGEKTMWAGEVEIAEGCTFTFVDDADTYVAEPVDVTELLGTDELESHQNQKVKFTGLTVAPSEIDGDETQYAFLYNYDGSGTQGDDVYFNVEYNGEKYQFLVESYLCDSESEVYKAVEALEIGQTIDCEGFLYWYEGVNPHITSVTVNG
;
A
#
# COMPACT_ATOMS: atom_id res chain seq x y z
N MET A 1 12.01 38.09 -1.12
CA MET A 1 11.08 38.83 -0.21
C MET A 1 9.67 38.37 -0.50
N LYS A 2 8.91 38.08 0.56
CA LYS A 2 7.54 37.54 0.65
C LYS A 2 7.45 36.02 0.49
N LYS A 3 6.85 35.26 1.41
CA LYS A 3 6.54 35.38 2.85
C LYS A 3 5.96 34.01 3.24
N PHE A 4 6.54 33.33 4.23
CA PHE A 4 5.99 32.12 4.85
C PHE A 4 4.64 32.42 5.53
N LEU A 5 3.67 31.53 5.38
CA LEU A 5 2.39 31.57 6.10
C LEU A 5 2.23 30.25 6.86
N SER A 6 2.64 30.24 8.14
CA SER A 6 2.24 29.21 9.11
C SER A 6 0.82 29.51 9.59
N VAL A 7 -0.06 28.51 9.54
CA VAL A 7 -1.41 28.55 10.12
C VAL A 7 -1.39 27.73 11.41
N LEU A 8 -1.57 28.41 12.55
CA LEU A 8 -1.82 27.78 13.85
C LEU A 8 -3.29 27.36 13.95
N LEU A 9 -3.52 26.08 14.28
CA LEU A 9 -4.84 25.53 14.59
C LEU A 9 -5.13 25.71 16.10
N ALA A 10 -6.15 26.51 16.42
CA ALA A 10 -6.59 26.73 17.81
C ALA A 10 -7.86 25.91 18.09
N LEU A 11 -7.75 25.00 19.06
CA LEU A 11 -8.80 24.12 19.58
C LEU A 11 -9.69 24.89 20.58
N GLY A 12 -11.01 24.85 20.42
CA GLY A 12 -11.97 25.48 21.33
C GLY A 12 -13.15 24.57 21.66
N LEU A 13 -13.09 23.92 22.82
CA LEU A 13 -14.20 23.20 23.46
C LEU A 13 -15.15 24.23 24.12
N ALA A 14 -16.46 24.10 23.91
CA ALA A 14 -17.47 24.78 24.72
C ALA A 14 -18.64 23.84 25.04
N VAL A 15 -18.75 23.49 26.33
CA VAL A 15 -19.89 22.82 26.96
C VAL A 15 -20.85 23.91 27.46
N SER A 16 -22.15 23.75 27.23
CA SER A 16 -23.16 24.48 28.00
C SER A 16 -24.32 23.54 28.36
N ALA A 17 -24.38 23.19 29.65
CA ALA A 17 -25.53 22.60 30.28
C ALA A 17 -26.57 23.69 30.58
N THR A 18 -27.86 23.36 30.41
CA THR A 18 -28.95 24.17 30.96
C THR A 18 -29.92 23.23 31.66
N ALA A 19 -29.90 23.30 32.99
CA ALA A 19 -30.89 22.71 33.87
C ALA A 19 -32.00 23.74 34.12
N CYS A 20 -33.26 23.30 34.12
CA CYS A 20 -34.33 23.93 34.86
C CYS A 20 -35.23 22.85 35.47
N ALA A 21 -35.63 23.10 36.71
CA ALA A 21 -36.11 22.14 37.68
C ALA A 21 -37.60 22.33 38.03
N GLY A 22 -38.20 21.27 38.59
CA GLY A 22 -39.29 21.30 39.58
C GLY A 22 -40.72 21.26 39.00
N GLY A 23 -41.67 20.46 39.52
CA GLY A 23 -41.67 19.52 40.62
C GLY A 23 -43.11 19.06 40.95
N ALA A 24 -43.19 17.85 41.52
CA ALA A 24 -44.23 17.26 42.40
C ALA A 24 -45.73 17.30 42.02
N SER A 25 -46.41 16.14 41.97
CA SER A 25 -46.93 15.43 43.17
C SER A 25 -48.07 14.41 42.84
N SER A 26 -47.96 13.24 43.47
CA SER A 26 -49.02 12.36 44.04
C SER A 26 -49.98 11.48 43.18
N SER A 27 -49.76 10.16 43.35
CA SER A 27 -50.70 9.08 43.75
C SER A 27 -51.95 8.70 42.93
N SER A 28 -51.99 7.42 42.47
CA SER A 28 -52.99 6.38 42.85
C SER A 28 -53.23 5.33 41.73
N GLU A 29 -53.00 4.06 42.12
CA GLU A 29 -53.59 2.76 41.72
C GLU A 29 -54.26 2.49 40.35
N ALA A 30 -53.67 1.48 39.69
CA ALA A 30 -54.27 0.23 39.16
C ALA A 30 -55.48 0.25 38.21
N ALA A 31 -55.28 -0.21 36.96
CA ALA A 31 -55.98 -1.37 36.38
C ALA A 31 -55.41 -1.76 35.00
N SER A 32 -55.01 -3.04 34.90
CA SER A 32 -55.16 -3.98 33.76
C SER A 32 -55.35 -3.44 32.34
N GLY A 33 -54.40 -3.79 31.46
CA GLY A 33 -54.56 -3.79 30.00
C GLY A 33 -53.39 -4.51 29.34
N GLU A 34 -53.64 -5.74 28.91
CA GLU A 34 -52.79 -6.67 28.16
C GLU A 34 -52.12 -6.01 26.93
N PRO A 35 -50.91 -6.45 26.56
CA PRO A 35 -50.70 -6.69 25.14
C PRO A 35 -50.08 -8.06 24.83
N GLU A 36 -50.67 -8.63 23.79
CA GLU A 36 -50.23 -9.60 22.81
C GLU A 36 -48.80 -10.18 22.91
N ALA A 37 -48.78 -11.51 22.76
CA ALA A 37 -47.61 -12.34 22.62
C ALA A 37 -46.85 -12.06 21.31
N THR A 38 -45.54 -11.86 21.44
CA THR A 38 -44.55 -12.07 20.38
C THR A 38 -43.55 -13.12 20.88
N PRO A 39 -43.33 -14.25 20.16
CA PRO A 39 -42.36 -15.23 20.59
C PRO A 39 -40.93 -14.78 20.28
N ALA A 40 -40.02 -15.22 21.14
CA ALA A 40 -38.60 -14.98 21.08
C ALA A 40 -37.88 -15.88 20.07
N ALA A 41 -36.86 -15.28 19.45
CA ALA A 41 -35.53 -15.82 19.15
C ALA A 41 -35.40 -17.24 18.57
N GLU A 42 -35.05 -17.28 17.29
CA GLU A 42 -34.06 -18.22 16.79
C GLU A 42 -32.86 -17.41 16.29
N SER A 43 -31.72 -17.64 16.94
CA SER A 43 -30.42 -17.03 16.65
C SER A 43 -29.79 -17.82 15.51
N GLU A 44 -29.92 -17.33 14.28
CA GLU A 44 -29.11 -17.81 13.17
C GLU A 44 -27.72 -17.17 13.26
N ALA A 45 -26.70 -18.02 13.27
CA ALA A 45 -25.32 -17.63 13.13
C ALA A 45 -25.14 -16.96 11.76
N ALA A 46 -24.78 -15.68 11.78
CA ALA A 46 -24.37 -14.96 10.57
C ALA A 46 -22.97 -15.44 10.16
N THR A 47 -22.92 -16.38 9.21
CA THR A 47 -21.77 -16.54 8.33
C THR A 47 -21.65 -15.26 7.51
N SER A 48 -20.69 -14.42 7.86
CA SER A 48 -20.31 -13.24 7.09
C SER A 48 -19.30 -13.65 6.00
N GLU A 49 -19.80 -14.25 4.94
CA GLU A 49 -19.15 -14.28 3.62
C GLU A 49 -20.03 -13.46 2.68
N ALA A 50 -19.98 -12.14 2.84
CA ALA A 50 -20.49 -11.24 1.81
C ALA A 50 -19.33 -10.97 0.85
N ALA A 51 -19.10 -11.90 -0.08
CA ALA A 51 -18.30 -11.62 -1.26
C ALA A 51 -18.94 -10.41 -1.96
N ALA A 52 -18.18 -9.32 -2.12
CA ALA A 52 -18.61 -8.16 -2.89
C ALA A 52 -19.03 -8.62 -4.29
N PRO A 53 -20.04 -7.98 -4.92
CA PRO A 53 -20.46 -8.35 -6.27
C PRO A 53 -19.27 -8.21 -7.21
N ILE A 54 -18.86 -9.35 -7.75
CA ILE A 54 -17.78 -9.50 -8.70
C ILE A 54 -18.17 -8.71 -9.95
N GLY A 55 -17.47 -7.62 -10.24
CA GLY A 55 -17.65 -6.88 -11.49
C GLY A 55 -17.24 -7.71 -12.70
N GLU A 56 -17.57 -7.24 -13.91
CA GLU A 56 -16.98 -7.80 -15.13
C GLU A 56 -15.45 -7.58 -15.07
N VAL A 57 -14.69 -8.66 -15.28
CA VAL A 57 -13.23 -8.60 -15.30
C VAL A 57 -12.79 -7.78 -16.50
N MET A 58 -12.07 -6.69 -16.27
CA MET A 58 -11.52 -5.85 -17.33
C MET A 58 -10.13 -6.30 -17.73
N THR A 59 -9.79 -6.06 -19.00
CA THR A 59 -8.43 -6.18 -19.53
C THR A 59 -7.52 -5.09 -18.98
N TYR A 60 -6.19 -5.26 -19.11
CA TYR A 60 -5.23 -4.23 -18.73
C TYR A 60 -5.46 -2.90 -19.47
N ASP A 61 -5.71 -2.96 -20.79
CA ASP A 61 -6.00 -1.77 -21.60
C ASP A 61 -7.26 -1.02 -21.11
N GLU A 62 -8.32 -1.76 -20.76
CA GLU A 62 -9.54 -1.18 -20.21
C GLU A 62 -9.29 -0.55 -18.84
N TYR A 63 -8.52 -1.20 -17.98
CA TYR A 63 -8.09 -0.64 -16.69
C TYR A 63 -7.30 0.66 -16.90
N MET A 64 -6.33 0.67 -17.81
CA MET A 64 -5.49 1.85 -18.07
C MET A 64 -6.25 2.99 -18.74
N ALA A 65 -7.26 2.70 -19.55
CA ALA A 65 -8.15 3.70 -20.14
C ALA A 65 -8.98 4.47 -19.10
N ILE A 66 -9.11 3.97 -17.87
CA ILE A 66 -9.73 4.68 -16.75
C ILE A 66 -8.71 5.69 -16.20
N GLU A 67 -8.83 6.94 -16.63
CA GLU A 67 -8.07 8.06 -16.07
C GLU A 67 -8.56 8.39 -14.65
N VAL A 68 -7.65 8.38 -13.68
CA VAL A 68 -7.90 8.80 -12.30
C VAL A 68 -6.99 9.97 -11.94
N LYS A 69 -7.51 10.92 -11.17
CA LYS A 69 -6.73 11.97 -10.52
C LYS A 69 -6.77 11.76 -9.01
N GLU A 70 -5.96 12.53 -8.29
CA GLU A 70 -5.88 12.42 -6.85
C GLU A 70 -7.26 12.68 -6.22
N GLY A 71 -7.75 11.72 -5.44
CA GLY A 71 -9.06 11.73 -4.82
C GLY A 71 -10.19 11.12 -5.66
N ASP A 72 -9.96 10.77 -6.93
CA ASP A 72 -10.92 9.98 -7.71
C ASP A 72 -10.92 8.51 -7.26
N ARG A 73 -12.08 7.88 -7.34
CA ARG A 73 -12.26 6.46 -7.01
C ARG A 73 -13.21 5.82 -8.00
N VAL A 74 -12.74 4.78 -8.69
CA VAL A 74 -13.52 4.09 -9.73
C VAL A 74 -13.52 2.59 -9.44
N PRO A 75 -14.67 1.95 -9.22
CA PRO A 75 -14.72 0.50 -9.02
C PRO A 75 -14.15 -0.26 -10.21
N VAL A 76 -13.26 -1.21 -9.93
CA VAL A 76 -12.61 -2.06 -10.93
C VAL A 76 -12.57 -3.52 -10.45
N THR A 77 -12.57 -4.44 -11.41
CA THR A 77 -12.31 -5.86 -11.19
C THR A 77 -11.28 -6.32 -12.23
N ILE A 78 -10.11 -6.78 -11.78
CA ILE A 78 -9.01 -7.25 -12.66
C ILE A 78 -8.62 -8.67 -12.29
N GLN A 79 -7.91 -9.35 -13.18
CA GLN A 79 -7.13 -10.55 -12.86
C GLN A 79 -5.66 -10.25 -13.08
N GLY A 80 -4.80 -10.85 -12.24
CA GLY A 80 -3.36 -10.71 -12.37
C GLY A 80 -2.64 -11.77 -11.53
N TYR A 81 -1.35 -11.98 -11.81
CA TYR A 81 -0.56 -12.98 -11.11
C TYR A 81 0.29 -12.32 -10.04
N VAL A 82 0.26 -12.88 -8.83
CA VAL A 82 1.06 -12.40 -7.70
C VAL A 82 2.54 -12.43 -8.06
N GLN A 83 3.20 -11.27 -8.01
CA GLN A 83 4.66 -11.16 -8.16
C GLN A 83 5.33 -10.99 -6.81
N ALA A 84 4.69 -10.24 -5.90
CA ALA A 84 5.12 -10.16 -4.52
C ALA A 84 3.94 -9.77 -3.61
N LYS A 85 4.11 -9.99 -2.31
CA LYS A 85 3.18 -9.57 -1.27
C LYS A 85 3.93 -8.94 -0.12
N GLN A 86 3.34 -7.91 0.46
CA GLN A 86 3.78 -7.38 1.75
C GLN A 86 3.39 -8.34 2.88
N SER A 87 4.01 -8.20 4.05
CA SER A 87 3.65 -8.95 5.24
C SER A 87 2.18 -8.76 5.62
N LEU A 88 1.61 -9.74 6.29
CA LEU A 88 0.23 -9.66 6.76
C LEU A 88 0.12 -8.68 7.94
N TYR A 89 -0.75 -7.69 7.81
CA TYR A 89 -1.11 -6.79 8.90
C TYR A 89 -2.49 -7.14 9.45
N THR A 90 -2.61 -7.33 10.76
CA THR A 90 -3.90 -7.47 11.45
C THR A 90 -4.18 -6.21 12.27
N ASP A 91 -5.29 -5.52 11.96
CA ASP A 91 -5.72 -4.37 12.73
C ASP A 91 -6.12 -4.82 14.15
N PRO A 92 -5.50 -4.29 15.21
CA PRO A 92 -5.74 -4.73 16.57
C PRO A 92 -7.12 -4.32 17.12
N THR A 93 -7.82 -3.40 16.47
CA THR A 93 -9.13 -2.87 16.89
C THR A 93 -10.26 -3.67 16.25
N THR A 94 -10.17 -3.94 14.95
CA THR A 94 -11.21 -4.61 14.18
C THR A 94 -10.96 -6.11 14.05
N GLY A 95 -9.72 -6.56 14.21
CA GLY A 95 -9.29 -7.94 13.96
C GLY A 95 -9.21 -8.32 12.48
N LEU A 96 -9.47 -7.37 11.58
CA LEU A 96 -9.39 -7.60 10.13
C LEU A 96 -7.93 -7.59 9.70
N SER A 97 -7.58 -8.55 8.84
CA SER A 97 -6.23 -8.70 8.30
C SER A 97 -6.19 -8.31 6.83
N ASN A 98 -5.07 -7.73 6.39
CA ASN A 98 -4.84 -7.33 5.02
C ASN A 98 -3.34 -7.42 4.64
N THR A 99 -3.08 -7.42 3.34
CA THR A 99 -1.75 -7.34 2.72
C THR A 99 -1.86 -6.49 1.45
N SER A 100 -0.75 -5.96 0.94
CA SER A 100 -0.72 -5.36 -0.40
C SER A 100 0.03 -6.27 -1.36
N LEU A 101 -0.40 -6.27 -2.62
CA LEU A 101 0.09 -7.18 -3.65
C LEU A 101 0.61 -6.39 -4.85
N TYR A 102 1.79 -6.80 -5.32
CA TYR A 102 2.20 -6.52 -6.69
C TYR A 102 1.67 -7.64 -7.58
N LEU A 103 0.88 -7.28 -8.57
CA LEU A 103 0.28 -8.19 -9.54
C LEU A 103 0.77 -7.82 -10.93
N GLN A 104 1.00 -8.81 -11.78
CA GLN A 104 1.43 -8.57 -13.15
C GLN A 104 0.99 -9.71 -14.06
N ASP A 105 0.66 -9.40 -15.30
CA ASP A 105 0.45 -10.34 -16.40
C ASP A 105 1.35 -9.98 -17.61
N GLU A 106 1.02 -10.49 -18.80
CA GLU A 106 1.78 -10.21 -20.02
C GLU A 106 1.60 -8.78 -20.54
N ASP A 107 0.51 -8.12 -20.15
CA ASP A 107 0.10 -6.81 -20.66
C ASP A 107 0.54 -5.68 -19.73
N GLY A 108 0.54 -5.91 -18.41
CA GLY A 108 1.01 -4.91 -17.45
C GLY A 108 0.87 -5.31 -15.99
N ALA A 109 1.00 -4.32 -15.11
CA ALA A 109 1.04 -4.54 -13.67
C ALA A 109 0.07 -3.65 -12.88
N TYR A 110 -0.26 -4.12 -11.68
CA TYR A 110 -1.18 -3.49 -10.75
C TYR A 110 -0.59 -3.55 -9.35
N PHE A 111 -0.79 -2.49 -8.57
CA PHE A 111 -0.62 -2.52 -7.13
C PHE A 111 -1.98 -2.57 -6.46
N ALA A 112 -2.25 -3.63 -5.70
CA ALA A 112 -3.48 -3.79 -4.94
C ALA A 112 -3.18 -3.49 -3.46
N TYR A 113 -3.65 -2.36 -2.97
CA TYR A 113 -3.35 -1.86 -1.63
C TYR A 113 -4.33 -2.39 -0.59
N ARG A 114 -3.80 -2.92 0.53
CA ARG A 114 -4.57 -3.41 1.68
C ARG A 114 -5.73 -4.34 1.29
N VAL A 115 -5.45 -5.30 0.43
CA VAL A 115 -6.37 -6.38 0.09
C VAL A 115 -6.72 -7.16 1.36
N GLN A 116 -8.01 -7.26 1.69
CA GLN A 116 -8.47 -8.07 2.81
C GLN A 116 -8.03 -9.51 2.61
N CYS A 117 -7.35 -10.06 3.61
CA CYS A 117 -6.69 -11.35 3.49
C CYS A 117 -6.67 -12.05 4.84
N THR A 118 -7.16 -13.30 4.88
CA THR A 118 -7.01 -14.13 6.06
C THR A 118 -5.57 -14.66 6.18
N PRO A 119 -5.08 -15.06 7.37
CA PRO A 119 -3.78 -15.72 7.48
C PRO A 119 -3.67 -17.00 6.64
N GLU A 120 -4.76 -17.75 6.46
CA GLU A 120 -4.74 -18.98 5.66
C GLU A 120 -4.58 -18.67 4.17
N ASP A 121 -5.30 -17.68 3.67
CA ASP A 121 -5.20 -17.30 2.25
C ASP A 121 -3.90 -16.54 1.97
N PHE A 122 -3.38 -15.82 2.97
CA PHE A 122 -2.08 -15.16 2.88
C PHE A 122 -0.98 -16.14 2.52
N GLU A 123 -0.94 -17.32 3.14
CA GLU A 123 0.05 -18.37 2.83
C GLU A 123 -0.07 -18.89 1.39
N LYS A 124 -1.28 -18.86 0.81
CA LYS A 124 -1.55 -19.35 -0.56
C LYS A 124 -1.23 -18.29 -1.64
N LEU A 125 -1.12 -17.02 -1.27
CA LEU A 125 -0.67 -15.95 -2.17
C LEU A 125 0.84 -16.09 -2.41
N THR A 126 1.24 -17.01 -3.27
CA THR A 126 2.65 -17.21 -3.66
C THR A 126 2.91 -16.66 -5.06
N GLU A 127 4.18 -16.37 -5.38
CA GLU A 127 4.57 -15.88 -6.69
C GLU A 127 4.03 -16.79 -7.81
N GLY A 128 3.42 -16.18 -8.82
CA GLY A 128 2.80 -16.85 -9.96
C GLY A 128 1.35 -17.28 -9.79
N VAL A 129 0.74 -17.14 -8.61
CA VAL A 129 -0.69 -17.47 -8.40
C VAL A 129 -1.58 -16.40 -9.03
N CYS A 130 -2.54 -16.81 -9.84
CA CYS A 130 -3.55 -15.91 -10.40
C CYS A 130 -4.64 -15.59 -9.37
N VAL A 131 -4.92 -14.30 -9.20
CA VAL A 131 -6.00 -13.81 -8.36
C VAL A 131 -6.86 -12.83 -9.14
N GLN A 132 -8.14 -12.82 -8.80
CA GLN A 132 -9.04 -11.77 -9.22
C GLN A 132 -9.22 -10.77 -8.09
N ILE A 133 -8.90 -9.51 -8.35
CA ILE A 133 -9.04 -8.40 -7.41
C ILE A 133 -10.30 -7.61 -7.72
N SER A 134 -11.02 -7.20 -6.68
CA SER A 134 -12.08 -6.18 -6.78
C SER A 134 -11.84 -5.09 -5.75
N GLY A 135 -11.87 -3.83 -6.18
CA GLY A 135 -11.63 -2.64 -5.36
C GLY A 135 -11.91 -1.37 -6.16
N GLU A 136 -11.32 -0.25 -5.76
CA GLU A 136 -11.43 1.03 -6.46
C GLU A 136 -10.06 1.46 -6.98
N LYS A 137 -9.95 1.67 -8.30
CA LYS A 137 -8.81 2.35 -8.90
C LYS A 137 -8.78 3.79 -8.39
N THR A 138 -7.62 4.22 -7.90
CA THR A 138 -7.38 5.57 -7.37
C THR A 138 -5.93 5.98 -7.69
N MET A 139 -5.62 7.27 -7.46
CA MET A 139 -4.26 7.76 -7.46
C MET A 139 -3.91 8.39 -6.11
N TRP A 140 -2.78 7.99 -5.52
CA TRP A 140 -2.26 8.54 -4.27
C TRP A 140 -0.80 8.95 -4.45
N ALA A 141 -0.47 10.22 -4.25
CA ALA A 141 0.90 10.74 -4.43
C ALA A 141 1.55 10.38 -5.80
N GLY A 142 0.74 10.21 -6.85
CA GLY A 142 1.19 9.82 -8.20
C GLY A 142 1.18 8.30 -8.46
N GLU A 143 1.02 7.47 -7.43
CA GLU A 143 0.87 6.03 -7.56
C GLU A 143 -0.54 5.67 -8.02
N VAL A 144 -0.65 4.89 -9.08
CA VAL A 144 -1.91 4.29 -9.53
C VAL A 144 -2.10 2.93 -8.86
N GLU A 145 -3.13 2.82 -8.04
CA GLU A 145 -3.38 1.64 -7.21
C GLU A 145 -4.85 1.20 -7.27
N ILE A 146 -5.11 -0.03 -6.83
CA ILE A 146 -6.44 -0.56 -6.54
C ILE A 146 -6.57 -0.65 -5.02
N ALA A 147 -7.29 0.29 -4.44
CA ALA A 147 -7.45 0.43 -3.00
C ALA A 147 -8.93 0.27 -2.60
N GLU A 148 -9.23 0.56 -1.33
CA GLU A 148 -10.59 0.77 -0.79
C GLU A 148 -11.54 -0.41 -0.96
N GLY A 149 -11.82 -1.12 0.14
CA GLY A 149 -12.66 -2.32 0.08
C GLY A 149 -12.06 -3.43 -0.79
N CYS A 150 -10.75 -3.40 -1.00
CA CYS A 150 -10.04 -4.32 -1.88
C CYS A 150 -10.16 -5.76 -1.34
N THR A 151 -10.64 -6.66 -2.19
CA THR A 151 -10.86 -8.08 -1.89
C THR A 151 -10.34 -8.92 -3.05
N PHE A 152 -10.13 -10.21 -2.81
CA PHE A 152 -9.68 -11.12 -3.83
C PHE A 152 -10.37 -12.48 -3.79
N THR A 153 -10.29 -13.17 -4.92
CA THR A 153 -10.58 -14.60 -5.03
C THR A 153 -9.47 -15.26 -5.82
N PHE A 154 -9.14 -16.51 -5.49
CA PHE A 154 -8.23 -17.32 -6.31
C PHE A 154 -8.93 -17.71 -7.61
N VAL A 155 -8.21 -17.64 -8.73
CA VAL A 155 -8.71 -18.12 -10.01
C VAL A 155 -8.34 -19.59 -10.14
N ASP A 156 -9.34 -20.46 -9.99
CA ASP A 156 -9.14 -21.91 -10.15
C ASP A 156 -8.68 -22.26 -11.58
N ASP A 157 -7.81 -23.27 -11.69
CA ASP A 157 -7.28 -23.79 -12.95
C ASP A 157 -6.54 -22.77 -13.85
N ALA A 158 -6.15 -21.61 -13.31
CA ALA A 158 -5.25 -20.69 -14.00
C ALA A 158 -3.83 -21.27 -14.12
N ASP A 159 -3.14 -20.94 -15.21
CA ASP A 159 -1.71 -21.20 -15.33
C ASP A 159 -0.92 -20.37 -14.30
N THR A 160 0.40 -20.56 -14.23
CA THR A 160 1.28 -19.73 -13.40
C THR A 160 2.06 -18.77 -14.27
N TYR A 161 2.21 -17.52 -13.83
CA TYR A 161 3.02 -16.52 -14.54
C TYR A 161 3.88 -15.69 -13.59
N VAL A 162 5.18 -15.65 -13.88
CA VAL A 162 6.16 -14.82 -13.19
C VAL A 162 6.78 -13.88 -14.22
N ALA A 163 6.69 -12.59 -13.96
CA ALA A 163 7.22 -11.58 -14.86
C ALA A 163 8.76 -11.58 -14.83
N GLU A 164 9.35 -11.41 -16.01
CA GLU A 164 10.76 -11.05 -16.13
C GLU A 164 10.91 -9.54 -15.90
N PRO A 165 11.96 -9.08 -15.18
CA PRO A 165 12.13 -7.67 -14.89
C PRO A 165 12.42 -6.86 -16.17
N VAL A 166 11.64 -5.82 -16.39
CA VAL A 166 11.84 -4.86 -17.49
C VAL A 166 13.02 -3.95 -17.14
N ASP A 167 13.98 -3.79 -18.05
CA ASP A 167 15.05 -2.81 -17.86
C ASP A 167 14.53 -1.41 -18.14
N VAL A 168 14.43 -0.59 -17.09
CA VAL A 168 13.95 0.79 -17.18
C VAL A 168 15.03 1.79 -16.81
N THR A 169 16.31 1.37 -16.79
CA THR A 169 17.44 2.21 -16.40
C THR A 169 17.49 3.50 -17.23
N GLU A 170 17.39 3.36 -18.56
CA GLU A 170 17.46 4.50 -19.48
C GLU A 170 16.24 5.43 -19.42
N LEU A 171 15.16 5.00 -18.75
CA LEU A 171 13.93 5.79 -18.59
C LEU A 171 13.96 6.68 -17.34
N LEU A 172 14.94 6.50 -16.44
CA LEU A 172 15.13 7.39 -15.29
C LEU A 172 15.24 8.85 -15.74
N GLY A 173 14.41 9.72 -15.14
CA GLY A 173 14.32 11.14 -15.48
C GLY A 173 13.46 11.47 -16.70
N THR A 174 12.78 10.47 -17.30
CA THR A 174 11.89 10.67 -18.44
C THR A 174 10.42 10.51 -18.04
N ASP A 175 9.52 11.15 -18.79
CA ASP A 175 8.06 10.99 -18.62
C ASP A 175 7.58 9.57 -19.01
N GLU A 176 8.38 8.81 -19.78
CA GLU A 176 8.01 7.47 -20.24
C GLU A 176 8.05 6.43 -19.11
N LEU A 177 8.85 6.66 -18.06
CA LEU A 177 8.98 5.73 -16.93
C LEU A 177 7.66 5.50 -16.19
N GLU A 178 6.80 6.52 -16.12
CA GLU A 178 5.50 6.44 -15.44
C GLU A 178 4.59 5.37 -16.05
N SER A 179 4.72 5.09 -17.35
CA SER A 179 3.93 4.05 -18.02
C SER A 179 4.27 2.62 -17.58
N HIS A 180 5.36 2.45 -16.82
CA HIS A 180 5.80 1.17 -16.26
C HIS A 180 5.45 1.00 -14.78
N GLN A 181 4.64 1.89 -14.18
CA GLN A 181 4.24 1.78 -12.78
C GLN A 181 3.77 0.36 -12.42
N ASN A 182 4.10 -0.08 -11.21
CA ASN A 182 3.81 -1.39 -10.63
C ASN A 182 4.56 -2.59 -11.23
N GLN A 183 5.21 -2.42 -12.39
CA GLN A 183 5.89 -3.54 -13.04
C GLN A 183 7.11 -3.97 -12.22
N LYS A 184 7.43 -5.27 -12.32
CA LYS A 184 8.73 -5.79 -11.95
C LYS A 184 9.78 -5.21 -12.91
N VAL A 185 10.75 -4.50 -12.35
CA VAL A 185 11.75 -3.75 -13.11
C VAL A 185 13.15 -4.03 -12.61
N LYS A 186 14.13 -3.67 -13.43
CA LYS A 186 15.54 -3.61 -13.05
C LYS A 186 16.18 -2.31 -13.48
N PHE A 187 17.21 -1.95 -12.72
CA PHE A 187 18.07 -0.81 -12.95
C PHE A 187 19.52 -1.28 -12.92
N THR A 188 20.34 -0.87 -13.88
CA THR A 188 21.73 -1.35 -14.02
C THR A 188 22.73 -0.21 -14.03
N GLY A 189 23.91 -0.45 -13.47
CA GLY A 189 25.01 0.52 -13.48
C GLY A 189 24.73 1.81 -12.70
N LEU A 190 23.90 1.73 -11.65
CA LEU A 190 23.61 2.85 -10.77
C LEU A 190 24.80 3.13 -9.84
N THR A 191 25.07 4.39 -9.52
CA THR A 191 26.12 4.73 -8.55
C THR A 191 25.51 5.12 -7.22
N VAL A 192 25.89 4.49 -6.11
CA VAL A 192 25.40 4.84 -4.76
C VAL A 192 25.79 6.28 -4.44
N ALA A 193 24.78 7.12 -4.19
CA ALA A 193 24.92 8.54 -3.89
C ALA A 193 24.74 8.79 -2.39
N PRO A 194 25.30 9.88 -1.84
CA PRO A 194 25.12 10.20 -0.43
C PRO A 194 23.66 10.56 -0.11
N SER A 195 23.18 9.99 1.00
CA SER A 195 22.01 10.43 1.76
C SER A 195 22.45 11.40 2.87
N GLU A 196 21.59 12.37 3.17
CA GLU A 196 21.86 13.47 4.08
C GLU A 196 20.69 13.61 5.06
N ILE A 197 20.99 14.00 6.30
CA ILE A 197 19.99 14.31 7.32
C ILE A 197 20.05 15.81 7.58
N ASP A 198 18.88 16.46 7.61
CA ASP A 198 18.78 17.90 7.84
C ASP A 198 19.46 18.32 9.16
N GLY A 199 20.53 19.11 9.04
CA GLY A 199 21.31 19.59 10.18
C GLY A 199 22.44 18.67 10.64
N ASP A 200 22.69 17.57 9.92
CA ASP A 200 23.87 16.72 10.04
C ASP A 200 24.81 16.96 8.85
N GLU A 201 26.11 17.06 9.10
CA GLU A 201 27.14 17.18 8.04
C GLU A 201 27.67 15.81 7.60
N THR A 202 27.24 14.73 8.26
CA THR A 202 27.62 13.35 7.94
C THR A 202 26.86 12.86 6.72
N GLN A 203 27.57 12.22 5.79
CA GLN A 203 26.98 11.54 4.65
C GLN A 203 26.81 10.05 4.94
N TYR A 204 25.68 9.51 4.54
CA TYR A 204 25.34 8.10 4.74
C TYR A 204 25.08 7.43 3.38
N ALA A 205 25.38 6.13 3.26
CA ALA A 205 25.01 5.37 2.07
C ALA A 205 23.50 5.05 2.04
N PHE A 206 22.89 4.93 3.21
CA PHE A 206 21.47 4.65 3.41
C PHE A 206 20.96 5.33 4.69
N LEU A 207 19.65 5.39 4.87
CA LEU A 207 18.94 5.87 6.05
C LEU A 207 17.86 4.86 6.44
N TYR A 208 17.58 4.71 7.74
CA TYR A 208 16.34 4.09 8.21
C TYR A 208 15.25 5.17 8.26
N ASN A 209 14.10 4.90 7.63
CA ASN A 209 13.13 5.90 7.18
C ASN A 209 13.73 6.95 6.23
N TYR A 210 12.87 7.64 5.48
CA TYR A 210 13.26 8.59 4.43
C TYR A 210 14.14 9.75 4.94
N ASP A 211 14.06 10.08 6.24
CA ASP A 211 14.73 11.20 6.89
C ASP A 211 15.78 10.79 7.95
N GLY A 212 16.05 9.49 8.10
CA GLY A 212 16.98 8.98 9.12
C GLY A 212 16.39 8.92 10.54
N SER A 213 15.07 9.11 10.70
CA SER A 213 14.39 8.99 12.01
C SER A 213 14.20 7.55 12.50
N GLY A 214 14.39 6.57 11.61
CA GLY A 214 14.13 5.16 11.86
C GLY A 214 15.25 4.41 12.55
N THR A 215 15.04 3.11 12.64
CA THR A 215 15.92 2.11 13.23
C THR A 215 15.90 0.83 12.40
N GLN A 216 16.80 -0.11 12.69
CA GLN A 216 16.81 -1.40 12.01
C GLN A 216 15.46 -2.12 12.20
N GLY A 217 14.87 -2.55 11.08
CA GLY A 217 13.53 -3.10 10.99
C GLY A 217 12.53 -2.16 10.33
N ASP A 218 12.81 -0.85 10.31
CA ASP A 218 12.05 0.13 9.53
C ASP A 218 12.50 0.12 8.06
N ASP A 219 11.78 0.83 7.19
CA ASP A 219 12.13 0.97 5.78
C ASP A 219 13.55 1.54 5.60
N VAL A 220 14.28 1.05 4.60
CA VAL A 220 15.65 1.51 4.31
C VAL A 220 15.67 2.28 3.00
N TYR A 221 16.04 3.55 3.08
CA TYR A 221 16.14 4.44 1.93
C TYR A 221 17.60 4.63 1.55
N PHE A 222 17.90 4.62 0.25
CA PHE A 222 19.24 4.90 -0.26
C PHE A 222 19.14 5.70 -1.55
N ASN A 223 20.15 6.53 -1.80
CA ASN A 223 20.19 7.35 -3.01
C ASN A 223 21.11 6.70 -4.04
N VAL A 224 20.73 6.85 -5.30
CA VAL A 224 21.53 6.44 -6.45
C VAL A 224 21.65 7.61 -7.43
N GLU A 225 22.75 7.67 -8.16
CA GLU A 225 22.97 8.59 -9.26
C GLU A 225 22.99 7.81 -10.58
N TYR A 226 22.28 8.35 -11.57
CA TYR A 226 22.33 7.90 -12.95
C TYR A 226 22.24 9.12 -13.87
N ASN A 227 23.10 9.20 -14.88
CA ASN A 227 23.18 10.34 -15.82
C ASN A 227 23.27 11.73 -15.17
N GLY A 228 23.87 11.82 -13.97
CA GLY A 228 24.04 13.07 -13.23
C GLY A 228 22.80 13.54 -12.47
N GLU A 229 21.75 12.73 -12.43
CA GLU A 229 20.56 12.93 -11.60
C GLU A 229 20.55 11.94 -10.43
N LYS A 230 20.03 12.40 -9.28
CA LYS A 230 19.92 11.62 -8.06
C LYS A 230 18.48 11.13 -7.88
N TYR A 231 18.32 9.86 -7.56
CA TYR A 231 17.04 9.20 -7.28
C TYR A 231 17.09 8.54 -5.91
N GLN A 232 15.94 8.49 -5.23
CA GLN A 232 15.81 7.81 -3.94
C GLN A 232 15.04 6.51 -4.12
N PHE A 233 15.69 5.40 -3.78
CA PHE A 233 15.11 4.06 -3.82
C PHE A 233 14.87 3.59 -2.38
N LEU A 234 13.95 2.64 -2.18
CA LEU A 234 13.76 2.04 -0.87
C LEU A 234 13.72 0.52 -0.91
N VAL A 235 14.12 -0.09 0.20
CA VAL A 235 13.72 -1.43 0.61
C VAL A 235 12.61 -1.25 1.64
N GLU A 236 11.38 -1.56 1.24
CA GLU A 236 10.22 -1.49 2.13
C GLU A 236 10.22 -2.68 3.08
N SER A 237 10.21 -2.42 4.38
CA SER A 237 10.34 -3.41 5.45
C SER A 237 9.21 -4.44 5.47
N TYR A 238 8.00 -4.03 5.08
CA TYR A 238 6.88 -4.95 4.95
C TYR A 238 7.01 -5.89 3.74
N LEU A 239 7.76 -5.51 2.71
CA LEU A 239 8.02 -6.37 1.56
C LEU A 239 9.28 -7.23 1.76
N CYS A 240 10.33 -6.64 2.31
CA CYS A 240 11.63 -7.26 2.55
C CYS A 240 12.12 -6.86 3.95
N ASP A 241 11.92 -7.74 4.93
CA ASP A 241 12.26 -7.47 6.33
C ASP A 241 13.78 -7.36 6.56
N SER A 242 14.17 -7.00 7.79
CA SER A 242 15.58 -6.86 8.18
C SER A 242 16.40 -8.14 8.07
N GLU A 243 15.76 -9.30 7.94
CA GLU A 243 16.45 -10.57 7.75
C GLU A 243 16.69 -10.91 6.27
N SER A 244 16.01 -10.23 5.36
CA SER A 244 16.15 -10.41 3.92
C SER A 244 17.57 -10.07 3.42
N GLU A 245 17.97 -10.70 2.31
CA GLU A 245 19.28 -10.47 1.70
C GLU A 245 19.43 -9.05 1.16
N VAL A 246 18.37 -8.51 0.54
CA VAL A 246 18.38 -7.15 -0.02
C VAL A 246 18.50 -6.08 1.06
N TYR A 247 17.80 -6.23 2.19
CA TYR A 247 17.89 -5.27 3.29
C TYR A 247 19.32 -5.22 3.84
N LYS A 248 19.91 -6.40 4.09
CA LYS A 248 21.31 -6.52 4.54
C LYS A 248 22.31 -6.03 3.50
N ALA A 249 22.02 -6.19 2.21
CA ALA A 249 22.85 -5.67 1.13
C ALA A 249 22.87 -4.14 1.12
N VAL A 250 21.71 -3.49 1.32
CA VAL A 250 21.61 -2.02 1.41
C VAL A 250 22.34 -1.50 2.65
N GLU A 251 22.22 -2.16 3.81
CA GLU A 251 22.98 -1.82 5.01
C GLU A 251 24.51 -1.88 4.82
N ALA A 252 24.97 -2.65 3.83
CA ALA A 252 26.39 -2.84 3.52
C ALA A 252 26.90 -1.94 2.39
N LEU A 253 26.05 -1.08 1.80
CA LEU A 253 26.46 -0.21 0.71
C LEU A 253 27.47 0.84 1.15
N GLU A 254 28.34 1.20 0.22
CA GLU A 254 29.28 2.31 0.35
C GLU A 254 29.02 3.34 -0.74
N ILE A 255 29.10 4.63 -0.38
CA ILE A 255 28.96 5.73 -1.34
C ILE A 255 29.98 5.56 -2.47
N GLY A 256 29.53 5.69 -3.71
CA GLY A 256 30.34 5.54 -4.92
C GLY A 256 30.42 4.11 -5.46
N GLN A 257 29.84 3.10 -4.78
CA GLN A 257 29.71 1.77 -5.37
C GLN A 257 28.81 1.79 -6.60
N THR A 258 29.12 0.94 -7.57
CA THR A 258 28.22 0.69 -8.70
C THR A 258 27.36 -0.52 -8.35
N ILE A 259 26.04 -0.41 -8.56
CA ILE A 259 25.08 -1.46 -8.23
C ILE A 259 24.07 -1.68 -9.36
N ASP A 260 23.54 -2.89 -9.40
CA ASP A 260 22.33 -3.24 -10.14
C ASP A 260 21.22 -3.55 -9.13
N CYS A 261 19.99 -3.14 -9.43
CA CYS A 261 18.82 -3.32 -8.57
C CYS A 261 17.68 -3.98 -9.33
N GLU A 262 16.89 -4.82 -8.66
CA GLU A 262 15.59 -5.28 -9.14
C GLU A 262 14.52 -5.01 -8.09
N GLY A 263 13.28 -4.81 -8.52
CA GLY A 263 12.17 -4.52 -7.62
C GLY A 263 10.89 -4.22 -8.37
N PHE A 264 9.99 -3.51 -7.70
CA PHE A 264 8.74 -3.05 -8.28
C PHE A 264 8.76 -1.54 -8.41
N LEU A 265 8.37 -1.05 -9.59
CA LEU A 265 8.34 0.37 -9.86
C LEU A 265 7.15 0.99 -9.13
N TYR A 266 7.39 1.98 -8.27
CA TYR A 266 6.39 2.59 -7.40
C TYR A 266 6.59 4.11 -7.34
N TRP A 267 5.52 4.85 -7.03
CA TRP A 267 5.51 6.31 -6.96
C TRP A 267 5.15 6.84 -5.58
N TYR A 268 5.88 7.86 -5.14
CA TYR A 268 5.49 8.69 -4.00
C TYR A 268 6.05 10.11 -4.20
N GLU A 269 5.23 10.99 -4.77
CA GLU A 269 5.63 12.32 -5.23
C GLU A 269 6.80 12.29 -6.26
N GLY A 270 6.96 11.17 -6.95
CA GLY A 270 8.05 10.88 -7.88
C GLY A 270 8.44 9.40 -7.84
N VAL A 271 9.37 8.99 -8.70
CA VAL A 271 9.87 7.61 -8.76
C VAL A 271 10.49 7.20 -7.42
N ASN A 272 9.97 6.13 -6.82
CA ASN A 272 10.40 5.61 -5.53
C ASN A 272 10.24 4.08 -5.47
N PRO A 273 11.03 3.31 -6.23
CA PRO A 273 10.81 1.88 -6.42
C PRO A 273 11.07 1.07 -5.15
N HIS A 274 10.28 0.03 -4.96
CA HIS A 274 10.43 -0.93 -3.88
C HIS A 274 11.41 -2.03 -4.31
N ILE A 275 12.65 -1.91 -3.86
CA ILE A 275 13.77 -2.75 -4.27
C ILE A 275 13.76 -4.07 -3.48
N THR A 276 13.83 -5.18 -4.21
CA THR A 276 13.82 -6.55 -3.67
C THR A 276 15.13 -7.29 -3.93
N SER A 277 16.04 -6.71 -4.71
CA SER A 277 17.38 -7.25 -4.96
C SER A 277 18.37 -6.11 -5.23
N VAL A 278 19.58 -6.25 -4.68
CA VAL A 278 20.72 -5.35 -4.93
C VAL A 278 21.96 -6.20 -5.17
N THR A 279 22.68 -5.91 -6.24
CA THR A 279 23.96 -6.56 -6.57
C THR A 279 25.05 -5.48 -6.71
N VAL A 280 26.15 -5.62 -5.98
CA VAL A 280 27.31 -4.72 -6.12
C VAL A 280 28.18 -5.18 -7.28
N ASN A 281 28.45 -4.27 -8.21
CA ASN A 281 29.34 -4.50 -9.35
C ASN A 281 30.79 -4.32 -8.92
N GLY A 282 31.62 -5.35 -9.15
CA GLY A 282 33.03 -5.41 -8.72
C GLY A 282 34.03 -4.76 -9.67
#